data_AF-A0A0N5BX26-F1
#
_entry.id   AF-A0A0N5BX26-F1
#
_cell.length_a   1.000
_cell.length_b   1.000
_cell.length_c   1.000
_cell.angle_alpha   90.00
_cell.angle_beta   90.00
_cell.angle_gamma   90.00
#
_symmetry.space_group_name_H-M   'P 1'
#
loop_
_entity.id
_entity.type
_entity.pdbx_description
1 polymer ?
#
loop_
_entity_poly.entity_id
_entity_poly.type
_entity_poly.pdbx_seq_one_letter_code
_entity_poly.pdbx_strand_id
1 'polypeptide(L)'
;MLCLIIFGAILGISLYYRTTNIWMLKNLGDGFLHRSEGLRPIILGAFYRMKNEQNVNGNYAIIQYLAHNFDKQKLYCISQNIDSKNDVPVIKEALIQRIHEGKRKMNDICSWSGHLAECEIASSKLNHITLSTNNDINDVKNGMKIVLEQPVIRVPKEPLVVCIAPMYIYTEWQIMLTGIEAWLALGATKIIIPIQSASNTVMNILKKYEREQKVILRYWPKWPVMNDVNPNGLVLSRGIEESHVNCLHFAKPFSELIAFSDIDDILMPVNPLNAKVGYNLELIHSLFKEHPQAGTLLFEHRDTQLQLPKDSFKDKTLNNFNFDFLNNSKVKQSCNVWRMKTRVIVNASRVDTVNMHESGINRFGYVQVRLPCRQAHFYHLRHSYRNLPSQTSDHIDMSTMVSLLNNQFKHRLSTTLSTISNLPISESRLDTFRAFDECVKAVNNEHFTLKVSRCMTPSACFAKSPSGNMNCTAAITDYSFARVGNDFISAPGAFKFVPSDDCDAPIPKYTNGNSYYLP
;
A
#
# COMPACT_ATOMS: atom_id res chain seq x y z
N MET A 1 50.24 24.98 -21.23
CA MET A 1 49.14 24.38 -22.03
C MET A 1 48.93 22.90 -21.70
N LEU A 2 49.96 22.05 -21.75
CA LEU A 2 49.87 20.62 -21.43
C LEU A 2 49.30 20.34 -20.02
N CYS A 3 49.75 21.07 -18.99
CA CYS A 3 49.22 20.93 -17.63
C CYS A 3 47.73 21.30 -17.49
N LEU A 4 47.24 22.28 -18.26
CA LEU A 4 45.82 22.68 -18.26
C LEU A 4 44.94 21.63 -18.92
N ILE A 5 45.44 20.98 -19.97
CA ILE A 5 44.74 19.87 -20.64
C ILE A 5 44.68 18.65 -19.72
N ILE A 6 45.79 18.33 -19.03
CA ILE A 6 45.83 17.22 -18.06
C ILE A 6 44.90 17.51 -16.88
N PHE A 7 44.89 18.75 -16.36
CA PHE A 7 44.00 19.12 -15.25
C PHE A 7 42.52 19.13 -15.67
N GLY A 8 42.21 19.60 -16.89
CA GLY A 8 40.87 19.52 -17.47
C GLY A 8 40.41 18.08 -17.72
N ALA A 9 41.31 17.19 -18.14
CA ALA A 9 41.04 15.76 -18.28
C ALA A 9 40.83 15.08 -16.94
N ILE A 10 41.65 15.37 -15.92
CA ILE A 10 41.49 14.81 -14.55
C ILE A 10 40.21 15.33 -13.90
N LEU A 11 39.86 16.60 -14.09
CA LEU A 11 38.58 17.16 -13.64
C LEU A 11 37.42 16.54 -14.41
N GLY A 12 37.52 16.38 -15.73
CA GLY A 12 36.51 15.72 -16.56
C GLY A 12 36.31 14.26 -16.15
N ILE A 13 37.39 13.52 -15.89
CA ILE A 13 37.36 12.14 -15.39
C ILE A 13 36.84 12.10 -13.95
N SER A 14 37.21 13.04 -13.07
CA SER A 14 36.70 13.09 -11.69
C SER A 14 35.23 13.50 -11.63
N LEU A 15 34.79 14.41 -12.51
CA LEU A 15 33.38 14.77 -12.68
C LEU A 15 32.63 13.56 -13.22
N TYR A 16 33.13 12.92 -14.29
CA TYR A 16 32.60 11.68 -14.83
C TYR A 16 32.57 10.57 -13.77
N TYR A 17 33.56 10.41 -12.90
CA TYR A 17 33.54 9.39 -11.86
C TYR A 17 32.60 9.75 -10.69
N ARG A 18 32.39 11.07 -10.43
CA ARG A 18 31.41 11.56 -9.45
C ARG A 18 29.97 11.53 -9.97
N THR A 19 29.74 11.73 -11.26
CA THR A 19 28.40 11.85 -11.86
C THR A 19 27.96 10.55 -12.54
N THR A 20 28.88 9.86 -13.19
CA THR A 20 28.70 8.54 -13.79
C THR A 20 29.19 7.53 -12.77
N ASN A 21 28.26 7.14 -11.91
CA ASN A 21 28.47 6.07 -10.94
C ASN A 21 29.03 4.85 -11.69
N ILE A 22 30.02 4.13 -11.13
CA ILE A 22 30.47 2.81 -11.63
C ILE A 22 29.27 1.88 -11.94
N TRP A 23 28.15 2.14 -11.26
CA TRP A 23 26.86 1.53 -11.45
C TRP A 23 26.12 1.91 -12.74
N MET A 24 26.30 3.09 -13.33
CA MET A 24 25.78 3.39 -14.68
C MET A 24 26.53 2.56 -15.72
N LEU A 25 27.82 2.28 -15.51
CA LEU A 25 28.61 1.34 -16.32
C LEU A 25 28.24 -0.13 -16.04
N LYS A 26 27.95 -0.50 -14.79
CA LYS A 26 27.35 -1.82 -14.46
C LYS A 26 25.95 -1.96 -15.08
N ASN A 27 25.13 -0.91 -15.12
CA ASN A 27 23.78 -0.92 -15.70
C ASN A 27 23.78 -0.93 -17.20
N LEU A 28 24.76 -0.24 -17.80
CA LEU A 28 25.08 -0.45 -19.21
C LEU A 28 25.53 -1.89 -19.41
N GLY A 29 26.43 -2.42 -18.59
CA GLY A 29 26.88 -3.81 -18.63
C GLY A 29 25.77 -4.87 -18.49
N ASP A 30 24.91 -4.74 -17.48
CA ASP A 30 23.76 -5.60 -17.17
C ASP A 30 22.63 -5.38 -18.19
N GLY A 31 22.48 -4.17 -18.73
CA GLY A 31 21.58 -3.87 -19.85
C GLY A 31 22.06 -4.44 -21.20
N PHE A 32 23.39 -4.56 -21.38
CA PHE A 32 24.02 -5.22 -22.54
C PHE A 32 24.06 -6.76 -22.38
N LEU A 33 24.19 -7.26 -21.14
CA LEU A 33 24.05 -8.66 -20.78
C LEU A 33 22.57 -8.99 -20.66
N HIS A 34 21.87 -9.06 -21.80
CA HIS A 34 20.46 -9.40 -21.85
C HIS A 34 20.23 -10.74 -21.12
N ARG A 35 19.62 -10.67 -19.95
CA ARG A 35 19.14 -11.85 -19.23
C ARG A 35 18.01 -12.42 -20.08
N SER A 36 18.20 -13.61 -20.67
CA SER A 36 17.20 -14.25 -21.54
C SER A 36 16.12 -14.98 -20.71
N GLU A 37 15.67 -14.36 -19.63
CA GLU A 37 14.57 -14.87 -18.83
C GLU A 37 13.29 -14.24 -19.41
N GLY A 38 12.27 -15.05 -19.71
CA GLY A 38 10.99 -14.53 -20.20
C GLY A 38 10.29 -13.65 -19.18
N LEU A 39 9.25 -12.95 -19.62
CA LEU A 39 8.42 -12.11 -18.74
C LEU A 39 7.71 -12.95 -17.68
N ARG A 40 7.71 -12.46 -16.44
CA ARG A 40 7.11 -13.18 -15.30
C ARG A 40 6.12 -12.33 -14.50
N PRO A 41 5.06 -11.78 -15.11
CA PRO A 41 4.09 -10.96 -14.40
C PRO A 41 3.32 -11.75 -13.33
N ILE A 42 3.21 -11.18 -12.14
CA ILE A 42 2.37 -11.69 -11.04
C ILE A 42 1.17 -10.78 -10.89
N ILE A 43 -0.02 -11.26 -11.24
CA ILE A 43 -1.26 -10.47 -11.17
C ILE A 43 -1.64 -10.22 -9.70
N LEU A 44 -1.95 -8.96 -9.38
CA LEU A 44 -2.39 -8.52 -8.05
C LEU A 44 -3.90 -8.25 -8.00
N GLY A 45 -4.49 -7.85 -9.12
CA GLY A 45 -5.92 -7.58 -9.24
C GLY A 45 -6.29 -7.18 -10.66
N ALA A 46 -7.58 -7.33 -11.00
CA ALA A 46 -8.12 -6.87 -12.27
C ALA A 46 -9.48 -6.22 -12.04
N PHE A 47 -9.65 -5.00 -12.53
CA PHE A 47 -10.76 -4.11 -12.22
C PHE A 47 -11.38 -3.55 -13.50
N TYR A 48 -12.63 -3.12 -13.40
CA TYR A 48 -13.27 -2.34 -14.44
C TYR A 48 -12.84 -0.87 -14.40
N ARG A 49 -12.53 -0.29 -15.56
CA ARG A 49 -12.41 1.17 -15.70
C ARG A 49 -13.80 1.79 -15.71
N MET A 50 -14.08 2.64 -14.72
CA MET A 50 -15.37 3.31 -14.61
C MET A 50 -15.65 4.22 -15.81
N LYS A 51 -16.90 4.28 -16.30
CA LYS A 51 -17.26 5.04 -17.51
C LYS A 51 -16.98 6.54 -17.39
N ASN A 52 -17.18 7.12 -16.20
CA ASN A 52 -16.84 8.51 -15.91
C ASN A 52 -15.32 8.78 -15.89
N GLU A 53 -14.50 7.72 -15.93
CA GLU A 53 -13.05 7.79 -15.99
C GLU A 53 -12.48 7.56 -17.40
N GLN A 54 -13.33 7.44 -18.41
CA GLN A 54 -12.88 7.14 -19.78
C GLN A 54 -12.84 8.43 -20.60
N ASN A 55 -11.74 8.64 -21.34
CA ASN A 55 -11.60 9.73 -22.31
C ASN A 55 -11.96 9.29 -23.74
N VAL A 56 -12.10 7.98 -23.95
CA VAL A 56 -12.41 7.33 -25.22
C VAL A 56 -13.56 6.35 -24.99
N ASN A 57 -14.46 6.24 -25.97
CA ASN A 57 -15.56 5.29 -25.90
C ASN A 57 -15.01 3.86 -25.91
N GLY A 58 -15.63 2.98 -25.14
CA GLY A 58 -15.28 1.56 -25.08
C GLY A 58 -15.57 0.95 -23.72
N ASN A 59 -15.18 -0.31 -23.54
CA ASN A 59 -15.12 -0.94 -22.23
C ASN A 59 -13.65 -1.25 -21.95
N TYR A 60 -13.17 -0.94 -20.75
CA TYR A 60 -11.77 -1.14 -20.42
C TYR A 60 -11.62 -1.88 -19.10
N ALA A 61 -10.61 -2.75 -19.04
CA ALA A 61 -10.14 -3.40 -17.82
C ALA A 61 -8.78 -2.82 -17.44
N ILE A 62 -8.55 -2.72 -16.13
CA ILE A 62 -7.28 -2.33 -15.53
C ILE A 62 -6.73 -3.55 -14.80
N ILE A 63 -5.57 -4.02 -15.21
CA ILE A 63 -4.87 -5.16 -14.63
C ILE A 63 -3.68 -4.61 -13.86
N GLN A 64 -3.68 -4.84 -12.57
CA GLN A 64 -2.53 -4.56 -11.72
C GLN A 64 -1.67 -5.81 -11.58
N TYR A 65 -0.37 -5.67 -11.80
CA TYR A 65 0.57 -6.78 -11.68
C TYR A 65 1.95 -6.33 -11.24
N LEU A 66 2.75 -7.25 -10.70
CA LEU A 66 4.17 -7.06 -10.45
C LEU A 66 4.99 -7.59 -11.60
N ALA A 67 6.07 -6.90 -11.94
CA ALA A 67 7.08 -7.40 -12.84
C ALA A 67 8.44 -6.75 -12.54
N HIS A 68 9.47 -7.30 -13.16
CA HIS A 68 10.81 -6.76 -13.09
C HIS A 68 10.91 -5.45 -13.90
N ASN A 69 11.59 -4.45 -13.34
CA ASN A 69 11.56 -3.07 -13.83
C ASN A 69 12.25 -2.87 -15.19
N PHE A 70 13.20 -3.73 -15.53
CA PHE A 70 14.03 -3.59 -16.73
C PHE A 70 13.47 -4.32 -17.94
N ASP A 71 12.48 -5.18 -17.75
CA ASP A 71 11.95 -5.97 -18.85
C ASP A 71 11.01 -5.09 -19.67
N LYS A 72 11.08 -5.22 -20.99
CA LYS A 72 10.11 -4.59 -21.90
C LYS A 72 8.75 -5.27 -21.73
N GLN A 73 7.93 -4.68 -20.88
CA GLN A 73 6.61 -5.19 -20.54
C GLN A 73 5.71 -5.26 -21.79
N LYS A 74 5.01 -6.38 -21.97
CA LYS A 74 3.98 -6.58 -23.00
C LYS A 74 2.90 -7.51 -22.45
N LEU A 75 1.65 -7.09 -22.57
CA LEU A 75 0.48 -7.86 -22.16
C LEU A 75 -0.63 -7.62 -23.17
N TYR A 76 -1.35 -8.69 -23.50
CA TYR A 76 -2.50 -8.69 -24.38
C TYR A 76 -3.71 -9.19 -23.59
N CYS A 77 -4.82 -8.48 -23.72
CA CYS A 77 -6.10 -8.89 -23.19
C CYS A 77 -6.92 -9.55 -24.29
N ILE A 78 -7.43 -10.72 -23.99
CA ILE A 78 -8.30 -11.49 -24.85
C ILE A 78 -9.66 -11.57 -24.17
N SER A 79 -10.68 -11.09 -24.88
CA SER A 79 -12.04 -11.06 -24.39
C SER A 79 -13.02 -11.42 -25.51
N GLN A 80 -14.09 -12.13 -25.16
CA GLN A 80 -15.12 -12.53 -26.11
C GLN A 80 -16.47 -12.21 -25.52
N ASN A 81 -17.39 -11.70 -26.34
CA ASN A 81 -18.74 -11.40 -25.89
C ASN A 81 -19.50 -12.70 -25.59
N ILE A 82 -20.07 -12.81 -24.38
CA ILE A 82 -20.79 -14.00 -23.93
C ILE A 82 -22.06 -14.22 -24.76
N ASP A 83 -22.65 -13.13 -25.28
CA ASP A 83 -23.93 -13.15 -25.99
C ASP A 83 -23.80 -13.55 -27.48
N SER A 84 -22.58 -13.66 -28.01
CA SER A 84 -22.33 -14.05 -29.41
C SER A 84 -21.25 -15.11 -29.49
N LYS A 85 -21.64 -16.39 -29.53
CA LYS A 85 -20.70 -17.52 -29.69
C LYS A 85 -19.94 -17.51 -31.02
N ASN A 86 -20.41 -16.73 -32.00
CA ASN A 86 -19.78 -16.58 -33.31
C ASN A 86 -18.87 -15.35 -33.41
N ASP A 87 -18.73 -14.55 -32.35
CA ASP A 87 -17.85 -13.38 -32.36
C ASP A 87 -16.38 -13.81 -32.23
N VAL A 88 -15.54 -13.23 -33.09
CA VAL A 88 -14.09 -13.40 -33.03
C VAL A 88 -13.58 -12.77 -31.72
N PRO A 89 -12.70 -13.44 -30.95
CA PRO A 89 -12.17 -12.87 -29.71
C PRO A 89 -11.44 -11.56 -29.99
N VAL A 90 -11.75 -10.54 -29.21
CA VAL A 90 -11.06 -9.25 -29.23
C VAL A 90 -9.72 -9.42 -28.52
N ILE A 91 -8.63 -9.31 -29.29
CA ILE A 91 -7.25 -9.35 -28.80
C ILE A 91 -6.70 -7.92 -28.87
N LYS A 92 -6.38 -7.34 -27.71
CA LYS A 92 -5.91 -5.96 -27.60
C LYS A 92 -4.64 -5.90 -26.77
N GLU A 93 -3.62 -5.23 -27.30
CA GLU A 93 -2.43 -4.89 -26.53
C GLU A 93 -2.78 -3.90 -25.43
N ALA A 94 -2.26 -4.14 -24.23
CA ALA A 94 -2.48 -3.28 -23.09
C ALA A 94 -1.55 -2.06 -23.11
N LEU A 95 -2.09 -0.90 -22.74
CA LEU A 95 -1.30 0.25 -22.38
C LEU A 95 -0.71 0.03 -20.98
N ILE A 96 0.61 -0.13 -20.90
CA ILE A 96 1.29 -0.44 -19.65
C ILE A 96 1.94 0.81 -19.07
N GLN A 97 1.68 1.06 -17.79
CA GLN A 97 2.29 2.13 -17.02
C GLN A 97 2.86 1.56 -15.73
N ARG A 98 4.10 1.95 -15.40
CA ARG A 98 4.71 1.62 -14.11
C ARG A 98 4.09 2.52 -13.04
N ILE A 99 3.69 1.94 -11.91
CA ILE A 99 3.10 2.70 -10.79
C ILE A 99 4.14 3.63 -10.14
N HIS A 100 5.42 3.25 -10.23
CA HIS A 100 6.56 3.96 -9.65
C HIS A 100 7.41 4.65 -10.71
N GLU A 101 7.20 5.94 -10.94
CA GLU A 101 8.02 6.74 -11.86
C GLU A 101 8.81 7.88 -11.18
N GLY A 102 8.73 7.99 -9.85
CA GLY A 102 9.35 9.07 -9.07
C GLY A 102 10.87 8.99 -8.94
N LYS A 103 11.42 9.54 -7.84
CA LYS A 103 12.88 9.72 -7.62
C LYS A 103 13.72 8.44 -7.72
N ARG A 104 13.09 7.27 -7.72
CA ARG A 104 13.72 5.95 -7.75
C ARG A 104 13.57 5.23 -9.09
N LYS A 105 13.02 5.88 -10.12
CA LYS A 105 12.97 5.33 -11.49
C LYS A 105 14.37 5.01 -12.05
N MET A 106 15.41 5.69 -11.54
CA MET A 106 16.80 5.59 -12.01
C MET A 106 17.72 4.74 -11.12
N ASN A 107 17.22 4.05 -10.09
CA ASN A 107 18.06 3.17 -9.27
C ASN A 107 17.52 1.73 -9.23
N ASP A 108 18.44 0.76 -9.14
CA ASP A 108 18.11 -0.68 -9.08
C ASP A 108 17.79 -1.16 -7.67
N ILE A 109 17.60 -0.22 -6.74
CA ILE A 109 17.07 -0.57 -5.43
C ILE A 109 15.61 -0.95 -5.65
N CYS A 110 15.27 -2.21 -5.38
CA CYS A 110 13.96 -2.79 -5.66
C CYS A 110 13.71 -3.05 -7.14
N SER A 111 14.34 -4.10 -7.67
CA SER A 111 14.26 -4.52 -9.08
C SER A 111 12.87 -4.94 -9.55
N TRP A 112 11.90 -5.10 -8.65
CA TRP A 112 10.50 -5.40 -8.97
C TRP A 112 9.59 -4.24 -8.55
N SER A 113 8.54 -3.99 -9.32
CA SER A 113 7.50 -3.01 -8.96
C SER A 113 6.15 -3.28 -9.61
N GLY A 114 5.14 -2.61 -9.10
CA GLY A 114 3.79 -2.62 -9.64
C GLY A 114 3.65 -1.88 -10.97
N HIS A 115 2.84 -2.47 -11.84
CA HIS A 115 2.45 -1.96 -13.15
C HIS A 115 0.92 -2.01 -13.27
N LEU A 116 0.37 -1.08 -14.06
CA LEU A 116 -1.00 -1.10 -14.54
C LEU A 116 -1.00 -1.35 -16.04
N ALA A 117 -1.73 -2.38 -16.47
CA ALA A 117 -2.05 -2.66 -17.85
C ALA A 117 -3.52 -2.29 -18.08
N GLU A 118 -3.79 -1.32 -18.95
CA GLU A 118 -5.14 -0.96 -19.37
C GLU A 118 -5.42 -1.52 -20.76
N CYS A 119 -6.53 -2.23 -20.92
CA CYS A 119 -6.89 -2.82 -22.20
C CYS A 119 -8.38 -2.69 -22.49
N GLU A 120 -8.69 -2.51 -23.77
CA GLU A 120 -10.06 -2.54 -24.28
C GLU A 120 -10.59 -3.97 -24.25
N ILE A 121 -11.82 -4.15 -23.76
CA ILE A 121 -12.51 -5.43 -23.62
C ILE A 121 -13.83 -5.42 -24.38
N ALA A 122 -14.29 -6.59 -24.81
CA ALA A 122 -15.49 -6.73 -25.63
C ALA A 122 -16.78 -6.23 -24.93
N SER A 123 -16.87 -6.37 -23.60
CA SER A 123 -18.07 -6.01 -22.84
C SER A 123 -17.76 -5.70 -21.38
N SER A 124 -18.53 -4.79 -20.76
CA SER A 124 -18.48 -4.51 -19.32
C SER A 124 -19.16 -5.59 -18.46
N LYS A 125 -19.80 -6.59 -19.08
CA LYS A 125 -20.51 -7.68 -18.39
C LYS A 125 -19.67 -8.95 -18.20
N LEU A 126 -18.38 -8.89 -18.53
CA LEU A 126 -17.52 -10.06 -18.45
C LEU A 126 -17.28 -10.46 -16.97
N ASN A 127 -17.00 -11.72 -16.72
CA ASN A 127 -16.54 -12.16 -15.40
C ASN A 127 -15.04 -12.41 -15.38
N HIS A 128 -14.44 -12.55 -16.56
CA HIS A 128 -13.03 -12.85 -16.72
C HIS A 128 -12.53 -12.36 -18.08
N ILE A 129 -11.22 -12.21 -18.17
CA ILE A 129 -10.45 -12.02 -19.39
C ILE A 129 -9.33 -13.03 -19.43
N THR A 130 -8.78 -13.30 -20.60
CA THR A 130 -7.54 -14.09 -20.72
C THR A 130 -6.38 -13.14 -21.00
N LEU A 131 -5.29 -13.27 -20.26
CA LEU A 131 -4.06 -12.51 -20.47
C LEU A 131 -3.01 -13.35 -21.19
N SER A 132 -2.26 -12.72 -22.08
CA SER A 132 -1.15 -13.33 -22.80
C SER A 132 0.00 -12.34 -22.92
N THR A 133 1.25 -12.80 -23.03
CA THR A 133 2.41 -11.97 -23.38
C THR A 133 2.73 -12.02 -24.89
N ASN A 134 1.94 -12.77 -25.66
CA ASN A 134 2.03 -12.88 -27.11
C ASN A 134 0.66 -12.63 -27.77
N ASN A 135 0.67 -12.09 -28.99
CA ASN A 135 -0.51 -11.86 -29.81
C ASN A 135 -0.81 -13.02 -30.78
N ASP A 136 0.09 -13.99 -30.95
CA ASP A 136 -0.16 -15.19 -31.76
C ASP A 136 -1.34 -15.98 -31.17
N ILE A 137 -2.35 -16.23 -32.00
CA ILE A 137 -3.59 -16.90 -31.60
C ILE A 137 -3.37 -18.33 -31.09
N ASN A 138 -2.29 -18.98 -31.52
CA ASN A 138 -1.94 -20.32 -31.03
C ASN A 138 -1.40 -20.28 -29.59
N ASP A 139 -0.63 -19.25 -29.27
CA ASP A 139 -0.07 -19.02 -27.93
C ASP A 139 -1.12 -18.43 -26.97
N VAL A 140 -2.02 -17.58 -27.49
CA VAL A 140 -3.14 -16.99 -26.74
C VAL A 140 -4.05 -18.04 -26.10
N LYS A 141 -4.20 -19.23 -26.73
CA LYS A 141 -4.97 -20.35 -26.15
C LYS A 141 -4.39 -20.83 -24.82
N ASN A 142 -3.09 -20.63 -24.60
CA ASN A 142 -2.39 -20.96 -23.36
C ASN A 142 -2.34 -19.79 -22.38
N GLY A 143 -3.04 -18.69 -22.65
CA GLY A 143 -3.06 -17.52 -21.78
C GLY A 143 -3.70 -17.77 -20.42
N MET A 144 -3.42 -16.88 -19.48
CA MET A 144 -3.93 -16.97 -18.10
C MET A 144 -5.33 -16.36 -18.01
N LYS A 145 -6.31 -17.13 -17.53
CA LYS A 145 -7.66 -16.61 -17.23
C LYS A 145 -7.66 -15.84 -15.91
N ILE A 146 -8.02 -14.57 -15.96
CA ILE A 146 -8.09 -13.64 -14.83
C ILE A 146 -9.53 -13.23 -14.58
N VAL A 147 -9.98 -13.37 -13.34
CA VAL A 147 -11.31 -12.90 -12.91
C VAL A 147 -11.29 -11.38 -12.78
N LEU A 148 -12.29 -10.73 -13.36
CA LEU A 148 -12.50 -9.29 -13.18
C LEU A 148 -13.31 -9.05 -11.92
N GLU A 149 -12.78 -8.23 -11.02
CA GLU A 149 -13.45 -7.83 -9.80
C GLU A 149 -14.65 -6.94 -10.13
N GLN A 150 -15.84 -7.38 -9.73
CA GLN A 150 -17.09 -6.65 -10.01
C GLN A 150 -17.15 -5.35 -9.20
N PRO A 151 -17.48 -4.21 -9.82
CA PRO A 151 -17.48 -2.93 -9.13
C PRO A 151 -18.63 -2.88 -8.11
N VAL A 152 -18.30 -2.59 -6.85
CA VAL A 152 -19.30 -2.29 -5.82
C VAL A 152 -19.80 -0.87 -6.08
N ILE A 153 -20.98 -0.72 -6.69
CA ILE A 153 -21.57 0.59 -6.95
C ILE A 153 -22.41 1.00 -5.74
N ARG A 154 -22.13 2.19 -5.17
CA ARG A 154 -22.93 2.80 -4.10
C ARG A 154 -23.44 4.17 -4.55
N VAL A 155 -24.73 4.42 -4.31
CA VAL A 155 -25.38 5.69 -4.57
C VAL A 155 -26.19 6.06 -3.32
N PRO A 156 -25.84 7.16 -2.59
CA PRO A 156 -24.70 8.04 -2.83
C PRO A 156 -23.35 7.34 -2.60
N LYS A 157 -22.28 7.93 -3.16
CA LYS A 157 -20.91 7.49 -2.90
C LYS A 157 -20.52 7.78 -1.45
N GLU A 158 -19.60 6.98 -0.93
CA GLU A 158 -18.93 7.23 0.34
C GLU A 158 -18.12 8.53 0.25
N PRO A 159 -18.36 9.51 1.13
CA PRO A 159 -17.73 10.83 1.04
C PRO A 159 -16.22 10.75 1.28
N LEU A 160 -15.78 9.94 2.24
CA LEU A 160 -14.37 9.74 2.55
C LEU A 160 -14.09 8.28 2.92
N VAL A 161 -13.26 7.63 2.11
CA VAL A 161 -12.73 6.29 2.35
C VAL A 161 -11.26 6.39 2.74
N VAL A 162 -10.80 5.55 3.66
CA VAL A 162 -9.39 5.49 4.07
C VAL A 162 -8.79 4.15 3.68
N CYS A 163 -7.80 4.15 2.80
CA CYS A 163 -7.00 3.01 2.42
C CYS A 163 -5.76 2.94 3.32
N ILE A 164 -5.73 1.94 4.21
CA ILE A 164 -4.63 1.72 5.14
C ILE A 164 -3.55 0.87 4.47
N ALA A 165 -2.27 1.15 4.77
CA ALA A 165 -1.16 0.29 4.36
C ALA A 165 -1.33 -1.16 4.88
N PRO A 166 -0.81 -2.18 4.17
CA PRO A 166 -0.93 -3.57 4.59
C PRO A 166 -0.45 -3.84 6.02
N MET A 167 -1.29 -4.53 6.80
CA MET A 167 -0.90 -5.05 8.11
C MET A 167 -0.10 -6.34 7.97
N TYR A 168 1.14 -6.33 8.45
CA TYR A 168 2.02 -7.51 8.52
C TYR A 168 2.39 -7.76 9.98
N ILE A 169 2.41 -9.02 10.41
CA ILE A 169 2.81 -9.45 11.77
C ILE A 169 2.23 -8.46 12.82
N TYR A 170 0.99 -8.02 12.60
CA TYR A 170 0.47 -6.82 13.26
C TYR A 170 -0.18 -7.20 14.58
N THR A 171 0.36 -6.70 15.68
CA THR A 171 -0.05 -7.10 17.04
C THR A 171 -0.62 -5.94 17.88
N GLU A 172 -0.42 -4.69 17.44
CA GLU A 172 -0.73 -3.48 18.21
C GLU A 172 -2.20 -3.05 18.09
N TRP A 173 -3.06 -3.67 18.89
CA TRP A 173 -4.50 -3.38 18.82
C TRP A 173 -4.86 -1.98 19.37
N GLN A 174 -4.15 -1.44 20.36
CA GLN A 174 -4.45 -0.08 20.89
C GLN A 174 -4.25 1.00 19.82
N ILE A 175 -3.12 0.94 19.08
CA ILE A 175 -2.82 1.90 18.01
C ILE A 175 -3.81 1.74 16.86
N MET A 176 -4.12 0.49 16.48
CA MET A 176 -5.10 0.22 15.44
C MET A 176 -6.47 0.80 15.81
N LEU A 177 -6.93 0.56 17.03
CA LEU A 177 -8.22 1.04 17.50
C LEU A 177 -8.26 2.57 17.57
N THR A 178 -7.15 3.21 17.95
CA THR A 178 -6.99 4.67 17.93
C THR A 178 -7.11 5.22 16.52
N GLY A 179 -6.42 4.61 15.55
CA GLY A 179 -6.50 5.00 14.14
C GLY A 179 -7.92 4.85 13.59
N ILE A 180 -8.57 3.70 13.84
CA ILE A 180 -9.95 3.44 13.38
C ILE A 180 -10.92 4.47 13.99
N GLU A 181 -10.92 4.61 15.31
CA GLU A 181 -11.88 5.50 15.98
C GLU A 181 -11.67 6.96 15.59
N ALA A 182 -10.42 7.42 15.42
CA ALA A 182 -10.12 8.77 14.97
C ALA A 182 -10.55 9.04 13.54
N TRP A 183 -10.26 8.16 12.60
CA TRP A 183 -10.71 8.33 11.22
C TRP A 183 -12.24 8.39 11.14
N LEU A 184 -12.93 7.48 11.84
CA LEU A 184 -14.39 7.47 11.90
C LEU A 184 -14.95 8.74 12.55
N ALA A 185 -14.39 9.17 13.68
CA ALA A 185 -14.82 10.38 14.38
C ALA A 185 -14.69 11.62 13.48
N LEU A 186 -13.58 11.73 12.75
CA LEU A 186 -13.25 12.90 11.95
C LEU A 186 -13.87 12.89 10.55
N GLY A 187 -14.68 11.88 10.19
CA GLY A 187 -15.54 11.90 9.01
C GLY A 187 -15.32 10.80 7.97
N ALA A 188 -14.40 9.85 8.20
CA ALA A 188 -14.32 8.67 7.33
C ALA A 188 -15.55 7.79 7.53
N THR A 189 -16.12 7.29 6.43
CA THR A 189 -17.28 6.38 6.48
C THR A 189 -16.87 4.92 6.30
N LYS A 190 -15.76 4.68 5.62
CA LYS A 190 -15.18 3.37 5.37
C LYS A 190 -13.67 3.38 5.54
N ILE A 191 -13.13 2.33 6.15
CA ILE A 191 -11.70 2.08 6.25
C ILE A 191 -11.40 0.73 5.61
N ILE A 192 -10.53 0.70 4.60
CA ILE A 192 -10.12 -0.52 3.92
C ILE A 192 -8.75 -0.91 4.44
N ILE A 193 -8.63 -2.14 4.95
CA ILE A 193 -7.42 -2.64 5.60
C ILE A 193 -6.99 -3.94 4.91
N PRO A 194 -5.92 -3.90 4.11
CA PRO A 194 -5.25 -5.09 3.59
C PRO A 194 -4.56 -5.83 4.74
N ILE A 195 -4.84 -7.12 4.89
CA ILE A 195 -4.27 -7.98 5.92
C ILE A 195 -3.36 -9.00 5.25
N GLN A 196 -2.07 -8.97 5.59
CA GLN A 196 -1.15 -10.07 5.34
C GLN A 196 -1.12 -11.02 6.54
N SER A 197 -0.89 -10.48 7.73
CA SER A 197 -0.98 -11.24 8.98
C SER A 197 -1.16 -10.32 10.19
N ALA A 198 -1.95 -10.77 11.17
CA ALA A 198 -2.22 -10.04 12.38
C ALA A 198 -2.58 -10.97 13.55
N SER A 199 -2.48 -10.48 14.78
CA SER A 199 -2.91 -11.23 15.96
C SER A 199 -4.40 -11.54 15.96
N ASN A 200 -4.81 -12.62 16.62
CA ASN A 200 -6.22 -12.96 16.74
C ASN A 200 -7.02 -11.88 17.48
N THR A 201 -6.41 -11.17 18.45
CA THR A 201 -7.04 -10.01 19.08
C THR A 201 -7.36 -8.92 18.06
N VAL A 202 -6.37 -8.53 17.23
CA VAL A 202 -6.56 -7.56 16.15
C VAL A 202 -7.65 -8.01 15.19
N MET A 203 -7.56 -9.25 14.69
CA MET A 203 -8.54 -9.78 13.73
C MET A 203 -9.95 -9.86 14.31
N ASN A 204 -10.10 -10.20 15.58
CA ASN A 204 -11.41 -10.26 16.23
C ASN A 204 -12.06 -8.89 16.33
N ILE A 205 -11.30 -7.84 16.69
CA ILE A 205 -11.79 -6.46 16.71
C ILE A 205 -12.17 -6.02 15.29
N LEU A 206 -11.27 -6.20 14.33
CA LEU A 206 -11.49 -5.83 12.92
C LEU A 206 -12.75 -6.48 12.33
N LYS A 207 -12.96 -7.78 12.59
CA LYS A 207 -14.17 -8.49 12.14
C LYS A 207 -15.46 -7.92 12.74
N LYS A 208 -15.42 -7.29 13.92
CA LYS A 208 -16.61 -6.59 14.47
C LYS A 208 -16.88 -5.29 13.71
N TYR A 209 -15.85 -4.50 13.40
CA TYR A 209 -16.01 -3.31 12.56
C TYR A 209 -16.43 -3.64 11.13
N GLU A 210 -15.98 -4.78 10.60
CA GLU A 210 -16.36 -5.25 9.27
C GLU A 210 -17.85 -5.63 9.19
N ARG A 211 -18.36 -6.37 10.19
CA ARG A 211 -19.79 -6.69 10.30
C ARG A 211 -20.67 -5.44 10.35
N GLU A 212 -20.18 -4.41 11.01
CA GLU A 212 -20.80 -3.08 11.12
C GLU A 212 -20.61 -2.20 9.89
N GLN A 213 -20.04 -2.75 8.82
CA GLN A 213 -19.79 -2.05 7.56
C GLN A 213 -18.95 -0.77 7.75
N LYS A 214 -18.08 -0.70 8.75
CA LYS A 214 -17.15 0.44 8.95
C LYS A 214 -15.77 0.14 8.41
N VAL A 215 -15.36 -1.12 8.51
CA VAL A 215 -14.11 -1.63 7.94
C VAL A 215 -14.42 -2.58 6.78
N ILE A 216 -13.52 -2.66 5.80
CA ILE A 216 -13.49 -3.69 4.76
C ILE A 216 -12.11 -4.36 4.83
N LEU A 217 -12.07 -5.66 5.13
CA LEU A 217 -10.82 -6.40 5.13
C LEU A 217 -10.51 -6.90 3.71
N ARG A 218 -9.30 -6.59 3.24
CA ARG A 218 -8.77 -7.10 1.96
C ARG A 218 -7.70 -8.13 2.25
N TYR A 219 -7.61 -9.16 1.41
CA TYR A 219 -6.52 -10.13 1.49
C TYR A 219 -5.27 -9.56 0.83
N TRP A 220 -4.13 -9.66 1.52
CA TRP A 220 -2.84 -9.26 0.97
C TRP A 220 -1.77 -10.31 1.29
N PRO A 221 -1.89 -11.53 0.71
CA PRO A 221 -0.92 -12.60 0.95
C PRO A 221 0.44 -12.26 0.35
N LYS A 222 1.46 -13.01 0.74
CA LYS A 222 2.77 -12.98 0.06
C LYS A 222 2.63 -13.35 -1.42
N TRP A 223 3.63 -13.00 -2.21
CA TRP A 223 3.74 -13.39 -3.62
C TRP A 223 4.51 -14.71 -3.77
N PRO A 224 4.29 -15.49 -4.84
CA PRO A 224 4.99 -16.74 -5.06
C PRO A 224 6.50 -16.49 -5.23
N VAL A 225 7.30 -17.40 -4.69
CA VAL A 225 8.75 -17.44 -4.90
C VAL A 225 9.02 -18.33 -6.10
N MET A 226 9.82 -17.82 -7.04
CA MET A 226 10.27 -18.55 -8.22
C MET A 226 11.67 -19.12 -7.97
N ASN A 227 12.12 -20.04 -8.82
CA ASN A 227 13.37 -20.79 -8.61
C ASN A 227 14.63 -19.91 -8.48
N ASP A 228 14.64 -18.76 -9.14
CA ASP A 228 15.75 -17.82 -9.24
C ASP A 228 15.49 -16.47 -8.54
N VAL A 229 14.24 -16.20 -8.14
CA VAL A 229 13.85 -14.87 -7.67
C VAL A 229 12.74 -14.90 -6.60
N ASN A 230 12.95 -14.12 -5.54
CA ASN A 230 11.95 -13.90 -4.49
C ASN A 230 11.42 -12.46 -4.55
N PRO A 231 10.24 -12.22 -5.16
CA PRO A 231 9.69 -10.87 -5.31
C PRO A 231 9.37 -10.18 -3.97
N ASN A 232 9.11 -10.93 -2.90
CA ASN A 232 8.82 -10.39 -1.57
C ASN A 232 10.02 -9.64 -0.94
N GLY A 233 11.23 -9.85 -1.46
CA GLY A 233 12.45 -9.11 -1.09
C GLY A 233 12.83 -7.99 -2.07
N LEU A 234 12.09 -7.83 -3.17
CA LEU A 234 12.49 -7.01 -4.33
C LEU A 234 11.47 -5.93 -4.70
N VAL A 235 10.31 -5.90 -4.05
CA VAL A 235 9.36 -4.78 -4.14
C VAL A 235 9.55 -3.84 -2.95
N LEU A 236 9.53 -2.54 -3.23
CA LEU A 236 9.72 -1.50 -2.22
C LEU A 236 8.67 -1.60 -1.12
N SER A 237 9.10 -1.38 0.13
CA SER A 237 8.21 -1.23 1.28
C SER A 237 7.15 -2.33 1.42
N ARG A 238 7.41 -3.55 0.91
CA ARG A 238 6.49 -4.71 0.92
C ARG A 238 5.23 -4.54 0.10
N GLY A 239 5.30 -3.74 -0.95
CA GLY A 239 4.14 -3.51 -1.78
C GLY A 239 3.10 -2.60 -1.15
N ILE A 240 3.50 -1.67 -0.27
CA ILE A 240 2.59 -0.69 0.33
C ILE A 240 1.89 0.11 -0.78
N GLU A 241 2.67 0.61 -1.73
CA GLU A 241 2.20 1.39 -2.86
C GLU A 241 1.33 0.55 -3.79
N GLU A 242 1.73 -0.70 -4.04
CA GLU A 242 0.95 -1.68 -4.79
C GLU A 242 -0.40 -1.95 -4.10
N SER A 243 -0.43 -2.07 -2.77
CA SER A 243 -1.68 -2.27 -2.05
C SER A 243 -2.56 -1.01 -2.07
N HIS A 244 -1.97 0.17 -2.02
CA HIS A 244 -2.69 1.43 -2.14
C HIS A 244 -3.31 1.62 -3.52
N VAL A 245 -2.59 1.31 -4.60
CA VAL A 245 -3.18 1.32 -5.95
C VAL A 245 -4.26 0.25 -6.10
N ASN A 246 -4.08 -0.93 -5.51
CA ASN A 246 -5.12 -1.96 -5.48
C ASN A 246 -6.39 -1.44 -4.78
N CYS A 247 -6.22 -0.80 -3.62
CA CYS A 247 -7.30 -0.20 -2.83
C CYS A 247 -7.97 0.95 -3.58
N LEU A 248 -7.21 1.77 -4.30
CA LEU A 248 -7.73 2.86 -5.16
C LEU A 248 -8.73 2.30 -6.18
N HIS A 249 -8.32 1.31 -6.99
CA HIS A 249 -9.19 0.75 -8.02
C HIS A 249 -10.40 0.01 -7.43
N PHE A 250 -10.23 -0.64 -6.28
CA PHE A 250 -11.34 -1.23 -5.54
C PHE A 250 -12.36 -0.18 -5.04
N ALA A 251 -11.88 0.96 -4.54
CA ALA A 251 -12.72 1.98 -3.90
C ALA A 251 -13.32 3.02 -4.86
N LYS A 252 -12.72 3.23 -6.04
CA LYS A 252 -13.17 4.17 -7.08
C LYS A 252 -14.67 4.08 -7.42
N PRO A 253 -15.28 2.88 -7.56
CA PRO A 253 -16.69 2.76 -7.90
C PRO A 253 -17.64 3.33 -6.84
N PHE A 254 -17.24 3.34 -5.56
CA PHE A 254 -18.13 3.74 -4.45
C PHE A 254 -17.63 4.91 -3.61
N SER A 255 -16.45 5.49 -3.86
CA SER A 255 -15.92 6.61 -3.09
C SER A 255 -15.83 7.90 -3.89
N GLU A 256 -15.96 9.03 -3.20
CA GLU A 256 -15.63 10.36 -3.72
C GLU A 256 -14.17 10.72 -3.43
N LEU A 257 -13.79 10.68 -2.15
CA LEU A 257 -12.44 10.97 -1.66
C LEU A 257 -11.82 9.72 -1.07
N ILE A 258 -10.52 9.53 -1.31
CA ILE A 258 -9.75 8.43 -0.72
C ILE A 258 -8.48 8.99 -0.06
N ALA A 259 -8.31 8.73 1.23
CA ALA A 259 -7.08 8.99 1.98
C ALA A 259 -6.20 7.73 2.00
N PHE A 260 -4.89 7.90 1.81
CA PHE A 260 -3.90 6.82 1.84
C PHE A 260 -2.92 7.05 2.99
N SER A 261 -2.93 6.14 3.96
CA SER A 261 -2.33 6.36 5.27
C SER A 261 -1.80 5.07 5.89
N ASP A 262 -0.87 5.18 6.84
CA ASP A 262 -0.62 4.09 7.79
C ASP A 262 -1.69 4.13 8.89
N ILE A 263 -1.88 3.04 9.63
CA ILE A 263 -2.92 2.96 10.67
C ILE A 263 -2.62 3.87 11.87
N ASP A 264 -1.34 4.17 12.09
CA ASP A 264 -0.83 5.07 13.11
C ASP A 264 -0.71 6.51 12.62
N ASP A 265 -1.25 6.85 11.45
CA ASP A 265 -1.30 8.20 10.95
C ASP A 265 -2.72 8.75 10.98
N ILE A 266 -2.87 9.94 11.57
CA ILE A 266 -4.19 10.57 11.71
C ILE A 266 -4.12 12.00 11.14
N LEU A 267 -5.00 12.30 10.19
CA LEU A 267 -5.26 13.68 9.80
C LEU A 267 -6.13 14.30 10.89
N MET A 268 -5.65 15.38 11.50
CA MET A 268 -6.33 16.12 12.55
C MET A 268 -6.16 17.63 12.32
N PRO A 269 -6.99 18.49 12.94
CA PRO A 269 -6.76 19.93 12.92
C PRO A 269 -5.35 20.27 13.43
N VAL A 270 -4.73 21.30 12.84
CA VAL A 270 -3.41 21.81 13.25
C VAL A 270 -3.36 22.15 14.76
N ASN A 271 -4.48 22.63 15.30
CA ASN A 271 -4.71 22.71 16.74
C ASN A 271 -5.76 21.64 17.13
N PRO A 272 -5.37 20.54 17.78
CA PRO A 272 -6.28 19.43 18.11
C PRO A 272 -7.48 19.83 18.99
N LEU A 273 -7.43 20.98 19.67
CA LEU A 273 -8.60 21.53 20.38
C LEU A 273 -9.79 21.85 19.46
N ASN A 274 -9.53 22.06 18.16
CA ASN A 274 -10.55 22.29 17.14
C ASN A 274 -11.16 20.98 16.59
N ALA A 275 -10.77 19.82 17.14
CA ALA A 275 -11.30 18.54 16.70
C ALA A 275 -12.82 18.47 16.92
N LYS A 276 -13.54 18.06 15.89
CA LYS A 276 -15.00 17.85 15.93
C LYS A 276 -15.38 16.75 14.95
N VAL A 277 -16.59 16.21 15.13
CA VAL A 277 -17.14 15.20 14.24
C VAL A 277 -17.12 15.73 12.80
N GLY A 278 -16.59 14.93 11.87
CA GLY A 278 -16.57 15.28 10.44
C GLY A 278 -15.55 16.34 10.01
N TYR A 279 -14.64 16.78 10.91
CA TYR A 279 -13.67 17.83 10.61
C TYR A 279 -12.84 17.57 9.34
N ASN A 280 -12.36 16.34 9.14
CA ASN A 280 -11.52 16.03 7.98
C ASN A 280 -12.29 16.19 6.67
N LEU A 281 -13.57 15.83 6.66
CA LEU A 281 -14.41 15.97 5.47
C LEU A 281 -14.60 17.45 5.10
N GLU A 282 -14.91 18.30 6.08
CA GLU A 282 -15.01 19.75 5.88
C GLU A 282 -13.70 20.34 5.35
N LEU A 283 -12.57 19.98 5.97
CA LEU A 283 -11.24 20.44 5.57
C LEU A 283 -10.93 20.02 4.13
N ILE A 284 -11.07 18.74 3.79
CA ILE A 284 -10.70 18.22 2.48
C ILE A 284 -11.57 18.83 1.38
N HIS A 285 -12.89 18.97 1.60
CA HIS A 285 -13.75 19.65 0.63
C HIS A 285 -13.36 21.12 0.45
N SER A 286 -13.01 21.84 1.52
CA SER A 286 -12.54 23.21 1.39
C SER A 286 -11.25 23.32 0.55
N LEU A 287 -10.32 22.37 0.70
CA LEU A 287 -9.06 22.33 -0.05
C LEU A 287 -9.29 22.01 -1.54
N PHE A 288 -10.19 21.09 -1.87
CA PHE A 288 -10.55 20.83 -3.28
C PHE A 288 -11.37 21.96 -3.90
N LYS A 289 -12.09 22.76 -3.10
CA LYS A 289 -12.75 23.98 -3.55
C LYS A 289 -11.73 25.10 -3.84
N GLU A 290 -10.71 25.23 -3.00
CA GLU A 290 -9.58 26.15 -3.20
C GLU A 290 -8.74 25.75 -4.42
N HIS A 291 -8.55 24.44 -4.63
CA HIS A 291 -7.77 23.89 -5.73
C HIS A 291 -8.63 22.99 -6.64
N PRO A 292 -9.47 23.57 -7.52
CA PRO A 292 -10.44 22.80 -8.32
C PRO A 292 -9.78 21.81 -9.29
N GLN A 293 -8.54 22.07 -9.73
CA GLN A 293 -7.75 21.18 -10.58
C GLN A 293 -6.94 20.13 -9.81
N ALA A 294 -6.98 20.12 -8.48
CA ALA A 294 -6.29 19.09 -7.71
C ALA A 294 -6.92 17.72 -7.98
N GLY A 295 -6.10 16.76 -8.44
CA GLY A 295 -6.42 15.34 -8.36
C GLY A 295 -5.92 14.73 -7.05
N THR A 296 -4.79 15.26 -6.57
CA THR A 296 -4.06 14.78 -5.40
C THR A 296 -3.74 15.95 -4.47
N LEU A 297 -4.01 15.78 -3.17
CA LEU A 297 -3.54 16.64 -2.09
C LEU A 297 -2.44 15.90 -1.33
N LEU A 298 -1.24 16.48 -1.29
CA LEU A 298 -0.07 15.92 -0.62
C LEU A 298 0.16 16.68 0.69
N PHE A 299 -0.15 16.03 1.81
CA PHE A 299 -0.02 16.58 3.15
C PHE A 299 1.35 16.26 3.71
N GLU A 300 1.95 17.22 4.41
CA GLU A 300 3.14 16.95 5.21
C GLU A 300 2.76 16.19 6.48
N HIS A 301 3.69 15.39 6.99
CA HIS A 301 3.50 14.61 8.21
C HIS A 301 4.42 15.15 9.32
N ARG A 302 3.83 15.43 10.48
CA ARG A 302 4.49 15.85 11.72
C ARG A 302 4.69 14.67 12.69
N ASP A 303 5.95 14.38 13.00
CA ASP A 303 6.31 13.31 13.93
C ASP A 303 5.85 13.67 15.36
N THR A 304 5.09 12.77 15.97
CA THR A 304 4.67 12.88 17.36
C THR A 304 5.10 11.69 18.21
N GLN A 305 5.29 11.93 19.50
CA GLN A 305 5.50 10.90 20.49
C GLN A 305 4.14 10.55 21.10
N LEU A 306 3.70 9.32 20.86
CA LEU A 306 2.67 8.70 21.68
C LEU A 306 3.30 7.84 22.77
N GLN A 307 2.77 7.99 23.97
CA GLN A 307 3.03 7.09 25.08
C GLN A 307 1.77 6.27 25.33
N LEU A 308 1.79 5.01 24.91
CA LEU A 308 0.76 4.05 25.27
C LEU A 308 0.69 3.88 26.79
N PRO A 309 -0.49 3.58 27.34
CA PRO A 309 -0.62 3.32 28.78
C PRO A 309 0.30 2.17 29.17
N LYS A 310 0.91 2.25 30.37
CA LYS A 310 1.59 1.09 30.94
C LYS A 310 0.53 0.05 31.23
N ASP A 311 0.64 -1.14 30.64
CA ASP A 311 -0.32 -2.23 30.83
C ASP A 311 -0.24 -2.80 32.26
N SER A 312 -0.81 -2.07 33.23
CA SER A 312 -0.84 -2.45 34.65
C SER A 312 -2.19 -3.01 35.10
N PHE A 313 -3.15 -3.19 34.20
CA PHE A 313 -4.46 -3.73 34.55
C PHE A 313 -4.39 -5.25 34.75
N LYS A 314 -4.92 -5.72 35.89
CA LYS A 314 -5.05 -7.16 36.20
C LYS A 314 -5.94 -7.88 35.17
N ASP A 315 -6.99 -7.21 34.68
CA ASP A 315 -7.90 -7.72 33.66
C ASP A 315 -7.78 -6.90 32.36
N LYS A 316 -7.01 -7.42 31.40
CA LYS A 316 -6.87 -6.80 30.07
C LYS A 316 -8.12 -7.12 29.24
N THR A 317 -9.07 -6.18 29.19
CA THR A 317 -10.29 -6.25 28.38
C THR A 317 -10.51 -4.92 27.66
N LEU A 318 -11.34 -4.90 26.62
CA LEU A 318 -11.64 -3.65 25.89
C LEU A 318 -12.46 -2.67 26.73
N ASN A 319 -13.26 -3.15 27.69
CA ASN A 319 -14.02 -2.30 28.60
C ASN A 319 -13.13 -1.46 29.54
N ASN A 320 -11.91 -1.93 29.82
CA ASN A 320 -10.94 -1.22 30.64
C ASN A 320 -10.03 -0.28 29.83
N PHE A 321 -10.20 -0.23 28.51
CA PHE A 321 -9.40 0.62 27.62
C PHE A 321 -10.07 1.97 27.39
N ASN A 322 -9.25 3.03 27.29
CA ASN A 322 -9.67 4.37 26.92
C ASN A 322 -8.55 5.11 26.17
N PHE A 323 -8.87 6.30 25.66
CA PHE A 323 -7.93 7.12 24.87
C PHE A 323 -7.21 8.20 25.69
N ASP A 324 -7.29 8.18 27.03
CA ASP A 324 -6.74 9.23 27.90
C ASP A 324 -5.22 9.39 27.76
N PHE A 325 -4.54 8.32 27.33
CA PHE A 325 -3.11 8.33 27.08
C PHE A 325 -2.68 9.34 26.01
N LEU A 326 -3.58 9.75 25.09
CA LEU A 326 -3.30 10.77 24.10
C LEU A 326 -3.03 12.14 24.72
N ASN A 327 -3.50 12.42 25.95
CA ASN A 327 -3.13 13.63 26.67
C ASN A 327 -1.62 13.70 26.97
N ASN A 328 -0.89 12.58 26.89
CA ASN A 328 0.56 12.58 27.08
C ASN A 328 1.34 12.78 25.77
N SER A 329 0.66 13.12 24.67
CA SER A 329 1.27 13.29 23.36
C SER A 329 2.23 14.48 23.33
N LYS A 330 3.39 14.28 22.68
CA LYS A 330 4.40 15.34 22.52
C LYS A 330 4.84 15.49 21.07
N VAL A 331 5.22 16.69 20.69
CA VAL A 331 5.82 16.99 19.39
C VAL A 331 7.27 16.49 19.38
N LYS A 332 7.69 15.81 18.32
CA LYS A 332 9.11 15.47 18.11
C LYS A 332 9.80 16.44 17.16
N GLN A 333 9.07 16.95 16.18
CA GLN A 333 9.58 17.82 15.14
C GLN A 333 8.64 18.99 14.87
N SER A 334 9.23 20.16 14.64
CA SER A 334 8.50 21.33 14.15
C SER A 334 8.28 21.24 12.64
N CYS A 335 7.30 21.99 12.12
CA CYS A 335 7.02 22.09 10.68
C CYS A 335 8.14 22.78 9.85
N ASN A 336 9.32 23.03 10.42
CA ASN A 336 10.41 23.76 9.75
C ASN A 336 11.42 22.84 9.03
N VAL A 337 11.21 21.52 9.04
CA VAL A 337 12.17 20.54 8.49
C VAL A 337 12.00 20.41 6.97
N TRP A 338 13.08 20.61 6.22
CA TRP A 338 13.10 20.69 4.75
C TRP A 338 12.78 19.37 4.00
N ARG A 339 12.51 18.27 4.71
CA ARG A 339 12.17 16.95 4.14
C ARG A 339 11.17 16.19 5.02
N MET A 340 9.98 16.75 5.22
CA MET A 340 8.89 16.02 5.89
C MET A 340 8.38 14.89 4.97
N LYS A 341 8.15 13.71 5.57
CA LYS A 341 7.38 12.64 4.92
C LYS A 341 5.99 13.18 4.60
N THR A 342 5.31 12.57 3.65
CA THR A 342 3.98 13.03 3.22
C THR A 342 2.96 11.90 3.27
N ARG A 343 1.69 12.29 3.25
CA ARG A 343 0.51 11.44 3.07
C ARG A 343 -0.39 12.04 2.00
N VAL A 344 -1.23 11.22 1.40
CA VAL A 344 -2.00 11.62 0.22
C VAL A 344 -3.48 11.44 0.43
N ILE A 345 -4.25 12.43 0.00
CA ILE A 345 -5.70 12.30 -0.20
C ILE A 345 -6.00 12.67 -1.64
N VAL A 346 -6.80 11.85 -2.32
CA VAL A 346 -7.15 12.05 -3.73
C VAL A 346 -8.65 12.20 -3.89
N ASN A 347 -9.04 12.88 -4.96
CA ASN A 347 -10.36 12.67 -5.54
C ASN A 347 -10.30 11.40 -6.41
N ALA A 348 -11.12 10.40 -6.08
CA ALA A 348 -11.04 9.07 -6.68
C ALA A 348 -11.13 9.10 -8.21
N SER A 349 -11.91 10.02 -8.78
CA SER A 349 -12.13 10.12 -10.23
C SER A 349 -11.00 10.78 -11.02
N ARG A 350 -10.01 11.37 -10.33
CA ARG A 350 -9.01 12.27 -10.93
C ARG A 350 -7.60 11.68 -11.00
N VAL A 351 -7.40 10.46 -10.50
CA VAL A 351 -6.09 9.81 -10.41
C VAL A 351 -6.16 8.38 -10.93
N ASP A 352 -5.04 7.88 -11.45
CA ASP A 352 -4.90 6.49 -11.90
C ASP A 352 -3.98 5.67 -11.00
N THR A 353 -3.01 6.32 -10.35
CA THR A 353 -2.19 5.69 -9.31
C THR A 353 -2.02 6.62 -8.13
N VAL A 354 -1.48 6.08 -7.05
CA VAL A 354 -1.11 6.83 -5.84
C VAL A 354 0.23 6.34 -5.33
N ASN A 355 1.00 7.27 -4.76
CA ASN A 355 2.16 6.96 -3.93
C ASN A 355 2.00 7.76 -2.63
N MET A 356 1.93 7.10 -1.49
CA MET A 356 1.65 7.78 -0.21
C MET A 356 2.69 8.84 0.16
N HIS A 357 3.93 8.75 -0.36
CA HIS A 357 5.05 9.64 -0.01
C HIS A 357 5.43 10.61 -1.14
N GLU A 358 4.85 10.48 -2.33
CA GLU A 358 5.18 11.29 -3.50
C GLU A 358 3.91 11.58 -4.33
N SER A 359 4.06 11.73 -5.65
CA SER A 359 2.95 11.83 -6.60
C SER A 359 2.61 10.46 -7.17
N GLY A 360 1.31 10.17 -7.27
CA GLY A 360 0.81 9.20 -8.24
C GLY A 360 0.57 9.84 -9.61
N ILE A 361 0.05 9.05 -10.54
CA ILE A 361 -0.36 9.48 -11.87
C ILE A 361 -1.73 10.16 -11.74
N ASN A 362 -1.74 11.48 -11.96
CA ASN A 362 -2.96 12.25 -12.06
C ASN A 362 -3.49 12.16 -13.49
N ARG A 363 -4.82 12.09 -13.65
CA ARG A 363 -5.44 12.05 -14.97
C ARG A 363 -5.26 13.39 -15.67
N PHE A 364 -5.32 13.37 -17.01
CA PHE A 364 -5.15 14.57 -17.83
C PHE A 364 -6.05 15.72 -17.35
N GLY A 365 -5.47 16.91 -17.17
CA GLY A 365 -6.14 18.10 -16.67
C GLY A 365 -6.13 18.26 -15.14
N TYR A 366 -5.61 17.29 -14.39
CA TYR A 366 -5.48 17.35 -12.94
C TYR A 366 -4.03 17.37 -12.49
N VAL A 367 -3.80 18.01 -11.34
CA VAL A 367 -2.45 18.23 -10.78
C VAL A 367 -2.36 17.77 -9.33
N GLN A 368 -1.13 17.57 -8.87
CA GLN A 368 -0.85 17.41 -7.45
C GLN A 368 -0.68 18.79 -6.80
N VAL A 369 -1.30 18.97 -5.64
CA VAL A 369 -1.11 20.15 -4.78
C VAL A 369 -0.45 19.70 -3.49
N ARG A 370 0.70 20.30 -3.18
CA ARG A 370 1.39 20.08 -1.90
C ARG A 370 0.91 21.11 -0.88
N LEU A 371 0.45 20.63 0.26
CA LEU A 371 -0.08 21.45 1.33
C LEU A 371 0.99 21.70 2.39
N PRO A 372 1.26 22.97 2.76
CA PRO A 372 2.18 23.28 3.84
C PRO A 372 1.69 22.73 5.19
N CYS A 373 2.61 22.22 6.02
CA CYS A 373 2.30 21.69 7.36
C CYS A 373 1.47 22.64 8.25
N ARG A 374 1.60 23.96 8.07
CA ARG A 374 0.83 24.97 8.83
C ARG A 374 -0.64 25.07 8.41
N GLN A 375 -0.98 24.65 7.20
CA GLN A 375 -2.34 24.64 6.70
C GLN A 375 -3.06 23.34 7.12
N ALA A 376 -2.42 22.19 6.88
CA ALA A 376 -2.90 20.89 7.31
C ALA A 376 -1.74 19.88 7.33
N HIS A 377 -1.74 18.95 8.29
CA HIS A 377 -0.74 17.88 8.36
C HIS A 377 -1.30 16.62 9.01
N PHE A 378 -0.64 15.50 8.71
CA PHE A 378 -0.87 14.24 9.41
C PHE A 378 -0.01 14.19 10.67
N TYR A 379 -0.53 13.55 11.71
CA TYR A 379 0.18 13.21 12.92
C TYR A 379 0.56 11.73 12.85
N HIS A 380 1.86 11.40 12.81
CA HIS A 380 2.31 10.02 12.93
C HIS A 380 2.48 9.68 14.39
N LEU A 381 1.68 8.73 14.82
CA LEU A 381 1.42 8.38 16.20
C LEU A 381 2.21 7.13 16.63
N ARG A 382 3.43 6.99 16.13
CA ARG A 382 4.26 5.82 16.45
C ARG A 382 4.97 5.95 17.79
N HIS A 383 4.89 4.89 18.59
CA HIS A 383 5.64 4.78 19.84
C HIS A 383 7.14 4.80 19.53
N SER A 384 7.85 5.84 19.96
CA SER A 384 9.31 5.89 19.81
C SER A 384 10.00 5.81 21.15
N TYR A 385 10.84 4.79 21.30
CA TYR A 385 11.70 4.63 22.46
C TYR A 385 12.96 5.50 22.45
N ARG A 386 13.35 6.05 21.30
CA ARG A 386 14.71 6.57 21.08
C ARG A 386 14.84 8.08 20.87
N ASN A 387 13.75 8.78 20.55
CA ASN A 387 13.78 10.25 20.37
C ASN A 387 12.87 10.90 21.41
N LEU A 388 13.46 11.32 22.52
CA LEU A 388 12.78 12.14 23.52
C LEU A 388 12.69 13.59 22.99
N PRO A 389 11.56 14.28 23.18
CA PRO A 389 11.43 15.70 22.81
C PRO A 389 12.55 16.52 23.44
N SER A 390 13.13 17.43 22.67
CA SER A 390 14.28 18.22 23.13
C SER A 390 13.91 19.24 24.22
N GLN A 391 12.62 19.54 24.40
CA GLN A 391 12.15 20.57 25.33
C GLN A 391 10.86 20.18 26.08
N THR A 392 10.69 20.77 27.26
CA THR A 392 9.53 20.63 28.14
C THR A 392 8.25 21.30 27.61
N SER A 393 8.35 22.14 26.57
CA SER A 393 7.24 22.89 25.95
C SER A 393 6.57 22.20 24.75
N ASP A 394 6.92 20.95 24.45
CA ASP A 394 6.45 20.22 23.25
C ASP A 394 5.11 19.48 23.46
N HIS A 395 4.31 19.85 24.46
CA HIS A 395 3.03 19.20 24.74
C HIS A 395 1.97 19.51 23.68
N ILE A 396 1.21 18.49 23.28
CA ILE A 396 0.04 18.66 22.40
C ILE A 396 -1.21 18.40 23.23
N ASP A 397 -2.02 19.44 23.42
CA ASP A 397 -3.31 19.30 24.08
C ASP A 397 -4.29 18.55 23.17
N MET A 398 -4.56 17.29 23.53
CA MET A 398 -5.45 16.38 22.82
C MET A 398 -6.81 16.23 23.53
N SER A 399 -7.13 17.07 24.52
CA SER A 399 -8.30 16.90 25.39
C SER A 399 -9.63 16.80 24.63
N THR A 400 -9.85 17.66 23.62
CA THR A 400 -11.05 17.58 22.75
C THR A 400 -11.10 16.27 21.97
N MET A 401 -9.96 15.82 21.44
CA MET A 401 -9.87 14.55 20.71
C MET A 401 -10.13 13.35 21.63
N VAL A 402 -9.55 13.34 22.83
CA VAL A 402 -9.79 12.31 23.85
C VAL A 402 -11.27 12.23 24.23
N SER A 403 -11.91 13.37 24.48
CA SER A 403 -13.34 13.43 24.78
C SER A 403 -14.19 12.84 23.64
N LEU A 404 -13.89 13.24 22.40
CA LEU A 404 -14.56 12.75 21.20
C LEU A 404 -14.43 11.22 21.06
N LEU A 405 -13.20 10.70 21.15
CA LEU A 405 -12.92 9.27 21.01
C LEU A 405 -13.53 8.44 22.13
N ASN A 406 -13.40 8.86 23.39
CA ASN A 406 -13.96 8.14 24.53
C ASN A 406 -15.50 8.07 24.46
N ASN A 407 -16.16 9.17 24.08
CA ASN A 407 -17.61 9.20 23.93
C ASN A 407 -18.08 8.23 22.84
N GLN A 408 -17.43 8.25 21.67
CA GLN A 408 -17.73 7.33 20.58
C GLN A 408 -17.47 5.87 20.98
N PHE A 409 -16.33 5.60 21.61
CA PHE A 409 -15.92 4.27 21.97
C PHE A 409 -16.78 3.63 23.05
N LYS A 410 -17.26 4.42 24.02
CA LYS A 410 -18.25 3.97 25.00
C LYS A 410 -19.51 3.42 24.32
N HIS A 411 -19.95 4.06 23.24
CA HIS A 411 -21.05 3.55 22.43
C HIS A 411 -20.67 2.30 21.64
N ARG A 412 -19.43 2.20 21.12
CA ARG A 412 -18.93 0.99 20.44
C ARG A 412 -18.86 -0.22 21.37
N LEU A 413 -18.47 -0.02 22.63
CA LEU A 413 -18.42 -1.09 23.63
C LEU A 413 -19.79 -1.71 23.91
N SER A 414 -20.87 -0.92 23.87
CA SER A 414 -22.24 -1.45 24.05
C SER A 414 -22.90 -1.95 22.76
N THR A 415 -22.34 -1.61 21.59
CA THR A 415 -22.90 -1.98 20.27
C THR A 415 -21.97 -2.94 19.53
N THR A 416 -21.08 -2.40 18.70
CA THR A 416 -20.15 -3.10 17.80
C THR A 416 -19.29 -4.14 18.51
N LEU A 417 -18.76 -3.79 19.68
CA LEU A 417 -17.77 -4.58 20.43
C LEU A 417 -18.38 -5.32 21.62
N SER A 418 -19.69 -5.22 21.85
CA SER A 418 -20.40 -5.80 23.00
C SER A 418 -19.99 -7.23 23.34
N THR A 419 -20.02 -8.11 22.33
CA THR A 419 -19.68 -9.54 22.44
C THR A 419 -18.22 -9.86 22.79
N ILE A 420 -17.29 -8.92 22.59
CA ILE A 420 -15.85 -9.12 22.85
C ILE A 420 -15.30 -8.15 23.91
N SER A 421 -16.14 -7.24 24.41
CA SER A 421 -15.75 -6.15 25.29
C SER A 421 -15.15 -6.62 26.62
N ASN A 422 -15.67 -7.73 27.15
CA ASN A 422 -15.27 -8.38 28.40
C ASN A 422 -14.30 -9.56 28.22
N LEU A 423 -13.95 -9.91 26.98
CA LEU A 423 -13.05 -11.03 26.74
C LEU A 423 -11.59 -10.62 27.05
N PRO A 424 -10.76 -11.54 27.57
CA PRO A 424 -9.33 -11.29 27.71
C PRO A 424 -8.70 -10.97 26.35
N ILE A 425 -7.94 -9.87 26.29
CA ILE A 425 -7.18 -9.47 25.10
C ILE A 425 -5.69 -9.63 25.33
N SER A 426 -4.97 -10.02 24.27
CA SER A 426 -3.52 -10.13 24.31
C SER A 426 -2.87 -8.76 24.47
N GLU A 427 -1.70 -8.74 25.08
CA GLU A 427 -0.87 -7.54 25.18
C GLU A 427 -0.38 -7.10 23.80
N SER A 428 -0.32 -5.79 23.56
CA SER A 428 0.37 -5.28 22.38
C SER A 428 1.87 -5.41 22.55
N ARG A 429 2.52 -5.96 21.52
CA ARG A 429 3.92 -6.34 21.57
C ARG A 429 4.74 -5.41 20.68
N LEU A 430 5.63 -4.64 21.30
CA LEU A 430 6.46 -3.62 20.65
C LEU A 430 7.88 -4.11 20.32
N ASP A 431 8.23 -5.33 20.74
CA ASP A 431 9.54 -5.95 20.55
C ASP A 431 9.85 -6.24 19.08
N THR A 432 8.84 -6.58 18.28
CA THR A 432 8.98 -6.81 16.83
C THR A 432 9.42 -5.54 16.09
N PHE A 433 8.96 -4.36 16.52
CA PHE A 433 9.31 -3.08 15.89
C PHE A 433 10.76 -2.68 16.15
N ARG A 434 11.31 -2.97 17.32
CA ARG A 434 12.73 -2.69 17.61
C ARG A 434 13.65 -3.50 16.69
N ALA A 435 13.38 -4.79 16.56
CA ALA A 435 14.14 -5.69 15.68
C ALA A 435 13.98 -5.29 14.20
N PHE A 436 12.77 -4.93 13.78
CA PHE A 436 12.50 -4.36 12.46
C PHE A 436 13.34 -3.10 12.20
N ASP A 437 13.31 -2.13 13.12
CA ASP A 437 13.99 -0.84 12.93
C ASP A 437 15.51 -1.03 12.84
N GLU A 438 16.06 -1.97 13.60
CA GLU A 438 17.48 -2.33 13.54
C GLU A 438 17.86 -2.98 12.23
N CYS A 439 17.03 -3.88 11.69
CA CYS A 439 17.26 -4.42 10.37
C CYS A 439 17.13 -3.37 9.26
N VAL A 440 16.09 -2.53 9.29
CA VAL A 440 15.92 -1.47 8.28
C VAL A 440 17.13 -0.53 8.27
N LYS A 441 17.74 -0.25 9.43
CA LYS A 441 19.02 0.46 9.50
C LYS A 441 20.16 -0.31 8.83
N ALA A 442 20.28 -1.61 9.06
CA ALA A 442 21.30 -2.43 8.40
C ALA A 442 21.11 -2.46 6.87
N VAL A 443 19.88 -2.64 6.39
CA VAL A 443 19.55 -2.59 4.96
C VAL A 443 19.84 -1.21 4.37
N ASN A 444 19.51 -0.13 5.07
CA ASN A 444 19.86 1.22 4.64
C ASN A 444 21.38 1.40 4.55
N ASN A 445 22.14 0.93 5.55
CA ASN A 445 23.61 0.97 5.51
C ASN A 445 24.17 0.17 4.33
N GLU A 446 23.53 -0.93 3.96
CA GLU A 446 23.87 -1.67 2.75
C GLU A 446 23.52 -0.96 1.46
N HIS A 447 22.40 -0.24 1.41
CA HIS A 447 22.08 0.64 0.28
C HIS A 447 23.16 1.72 0.12
N PHE A 448 23.68 2.25 1.23
CA PHE A 448 24.80 3.19 1.21
C PHE A 448 26.16 2.54 0.87
N THR A 449 26.33 1.24 1.12
CA THR A 449 27.57 0.49 0.84
C THR A 449 27.51 -0.39 -0.41
N LEU A 450 26.42 -0.30 -1.18
CA LEU A 450 26.20 -0.81 -2.54
C LEU A 450 26.39 -2.33 -2.76
N LYS A 451 26.26 -3.16 -1.71
CA LYS A 451 26.57 -4.60 -1.80
C LYS A 451 25.45 -5.51 -2.33
N VAL A 452 24.16 -5.12 -2.32
CA VAL A 452 23.04 -6.00 -2.72
C VAL A 452 21.81 -5.20 -3.23
N SER A 453 21.14 -5.68 -4.28
CA SER A 453 19.78 -5.24 -4.66
C SER A 453 18.74 -5.96 -3.78
N ARG A 454 18.44 -5.41 -2.61
CA ARG A 454 17.33 -5.86 -1.75
C ARG A 454 16.52 -4.69 -1.24
N CYS A 455 15.22 -4.85 -1.10
CA CYS A 455 14.34 -3.81 -0.58
C CYS A 455 14.30 -3.79 0.94
N MET A 456 13.89 -2.66 1.49
CA MET A 456 13.48 -2.56 2.89
C MET A 456 12.16 -3.33 3.10
N THR A 457 12.23 -4.65 3.20
CA THR A 457 11.09 -5.50 3.54
C THR A 457 11.46 -6.39 4.72
N PRO A 458 10.56 -6.59 5.69
CA PRO A 458 10.91 -7.56 6.74
C PRO A 458 10.85 -9.02 6.41
N SER A 459 10.37 -9.37 5.22
CA SER A 459 10.70 -10.67 4.65
C SER A 459 12.22 -10.80 4.45
N ALA A 460 12.94 -9.70 4.16
CA ALA A 460 14.40 -9.66 4.17
C ALA A 460 15.02 -9.49 5.58
N CYS A 461 14.25 -8.97 6.54
CA CYS A 461 14.74 -8.70 7.89
C CYS A 461 14.59 -9.84 8.90
N PHE A 462 14.01 -10.99 8.52
CA PHE A 462 13.69 -12.08 9.43
C PHE A 462 13.17 -11.55 10.77
N ALA A 463 12.20 -10.62 10.71
CA ALA A 463 11.68 -9.97 11.91
C ALA A 463 11.30 -11.07 12.88
N LYS A 464 12.01 -11.11 14.03
CA LYS A 464 11.88 -12.18 15.01
C LYS A 464 10.39 -12.35 15.29
N SER A 465 9.85 -13.53 15.00
CA SER A 465 8.45 -13.83 15.31
C SER A 465 8.20 -13.48 16.78
N PRO A 466 7.03 -12.92 17.12
CA PRO A 466 6.70 -12.61 18.51
C PRO A 466 7.06 -13.82 19.38
N SER A 467 7.94 -13.63 20.37
CA SER A 467 8.50 -14.75 21.12
C SER A 467 7.39 -15.47 21.91
N GLY A 468 6.98 -16.67 21.49
CA GLY A 468 6.17 -17.65 22.22
C GLY A 468 4.70 -17.27 22.49
N ASN A 469 3.76 -18.13 22.06
CA ASN A 469 2.33 -18.18 22.43
C ASN A 469 1.41 -17.03 21.96
N MET A 470 1.66 -16.39 20.81
CA MET A 470 0.66 -15.49 20.21
C MET A 470 -0.05 -16.18 19.05
N ASN A 471 -1.36 -16.41 19.19
CA ASN A 471 -2.17 -16.94 18.09
C ASN A 471 -2.45 -15.82 17.08
N CYS A 472 -2.07 -16.07 15.83
CA CYS A 472 -2.24 -15.13 14.74
C CYS A 472 -3.07 -15.72 13.61
N THR A 473 -3.50 -14.84 12.72
CA THR A 473 -4.21 -15.16 11.49
C THR A 473 -3.44 -14.55 10.32
N ALA A 474 -3.26 -15.31 9.25
CA ALA A 474 -2.60 -14.86 8.03
C ALA A 474 -3.51 -15.02 6.81
N ALA A 475 -3.39 -14.09 5.84
CA ALA A 475 -3.98 -14.22 4.52
C ALA A 475 -3.12 -15.14 3.66
N ILE A 476 -3.76 -16.08 2.99
CA ILE A 476 -3.11 -16.99 2.05
C ILE A 476 -3.90 -17.10 0.76
N THR A 477 -3.19 -17.45 -0.30
CA THR A 477 -3.74 -17.84 -1.59
C THR A 477 -2.78 -18.82 -2.25
N ASP A 478 -3.31 -19.65 -3.12
CA ASP A 478 -2.50 -20.46 -4.03
C ASP A 478 -2.42 -19.75 -5.38
N TYR A 479 -1.37 -20.00 -6.15
CA TYR A 479 -1.20 -19.41 -7.48
C TYR A 479 -1.40 -20.45 -8.58
N SER A 480 -2.04 -20.00 -9.65
CA SER A 480 -1.97 -20.68 -10.95
C SER A 480 -0.92 -19.99 -11.80
N PHE A 481 -0.31 -20.71 -12.73
CA PHE A 481 0.54 -20.10 -13.76
C PHE A 481 0.20 -20.62 -15.16
N ALA A 482 0.47 -19.78 -16.15
CA ALA A 482 0.29 -20.10 -17.57
C ALA A 482 1.58 -19.76 -18.32
N ARG A 483 2.05 -20.68 -19.17
CA ARG A 483 3.25 -20.49 -19.97
C ARG A 483 2.87 -20.04 -21.38
N VAL A 484 3.43 -18.93 -21.82
CA VAL A 484 3.23 -18.36 -23.17
C VAL A 484 4.59 -18.19 -23.81
N GLY A 485 4.99 -19.10 -24.71
CA GLY A 485 6.36 -19.14 -25.22
C GLY A 485 7.38 -19.38 -24.11
N ASN A 486 8.22 -18.39 -23.80
CA ASN A 486 9.19 -18.43 -22.69
C ASN A 486 8.71 -17.64 -21.45
N ASP A 487 7.56 -17.00 -21.54
CA ASP A 487 7.01 -16.14 -20.49
C ASP A 487 6.04 -16.92 -19.58
N PHE A 488 5.90 -16.48 -18.34
CA PHE A 488 5.00 -17.06 -17.34
C PHE A 488 4.09 -16.00 -16.71
N ILE A 489 2.78 -16.17 -16.82
CA ILE A 489 1.82 -15.30 -16.14
C ILE A 489 1.31 -16.03 -14.91
N SER A 490 1.51 -15.45 -13.72
CA SER A 490 1.05 -16.00 -12.44
C SER A 490 -0.15 -15.23 -11.92
N ALA A 491 -1.18 -15.93 -11.46
CA ALA A 491 -2.40 -15.33 -10.95
C ALA A 491 -2.86 -15.98 -9.65
N PRO A 492 -3.39 -15.20 -8.69
CA PRO A 492 -3.87 -15.73 -7.43
C PRO A 492 -5.19 -16.48 -7.63
N GLY A 493 -5.36 -17.54 -6.85
CA GLY A 493 -6.60 -18.31 -6.75
C GLY A 493 -7.53 -17.75 -5.68
N ALA A 494 -8.19 -18.65 -4.96
CA ALA A 494 -9.06 -18.26 -3.86
C ALA A 494 -8.24 -17.74 -2.67
N PHE A 495 -8.70 -16.65 -2.06
CA PHE A 495 -8.11 -16.10 -0.85
C PHE A 495 -8.80 -16.64 0.40
N LYS A 496 -8.03 -16.86 1.47
CA LYS A 496 -8.58 -17.24 2.78
C LYS A 496 -7.70 -16.76 3.92
N PHE A 497 -8.32 -16.58 5.08
CA PHE A 497 -7.60 -16.37 6.33
C PHE A 497 -7.40 -17.71 7.04
N VAL A 498 -6.18 -18.00 7.48
CA VAL A 498 -5.82 -19.23 8.21
C VAL A 498 -5.08 -18.90 9.50
N PRO A 499 -5.11 -19.79 10.50
CA PRO A 499 -4.22 -19.67 11.66
C PRO A 499 -2.75 -19.60 11.23
N SER A 500 -1.96 -18.81 11.94
CA SER A 500 -0.50 -18.68 11.80
C SER A 500 0.13 -18.70 13.19
N ASP A 501 1.07 -19.61 13.40
CA ASP A 501 1.72 -19.84 14.70
C ASP A 501 2.90 -18.89 14.93
N ASP A 502 3.49 -18.36 13.86
CA ASP A 502 4.64 -17.46 13.88
C ASP A 502 4.28 -16.00 13.56
N CYS A 503 2.98 -15.73 13.40
CA CYS A 503 2.39 -14.47 12.98
C CYS A 503 2.83 -13.97 11.60
N ASP A 504 3.52 -14.79 10.80
CA ASP A 504 3.86 -14.49 9.41
C ASP A 504 2.89 -15.21 8.45
N ALA A 505 2.79 -14.67 7.24
CA ALA A 505 2.07 -15.35 6.17
C ALA A 505 2.96 -16.42 5.52
N PRO A 506 2.45 -17.63 5.26
CA PRO A 506 3.21 -18.64 4.55
C PRO A 506 3.49 -18.22 3.11
N ILE A 507 4.55 -18.78 2.52
CA ILE A 507 4.85 -18.59 1.10
C ILE A 507 3.78 -19.33 0.27
N PRO A 508 3.14 -18.66 -0.71
CA PRO A 508 2.16 -19.29 -1.59
C PRO A 508 2.76 -20.44 -2.39
N LYS A 509 1.91 -21.41 -2.74
CA LYS A 509 2.28 -22.52 -3.63
C LYS A 509 1.64 -22.35 -5.00
N TYR A 510 2.32 -22.81 -6.04
CA TYR A 510 1.69 -23.04 -7.33
C TYR A 510 0.91 -24.35 -7.28
N THR A 511 -0.40 -24.30 -7.54
CA THR A 511 -1.28 -25.47 -7.47
C THR A 511 -1.86 -25.86 -8.83
N ASN A 512 -1.74 -25.01 -9.84
CA ASN A 512 -2.28 -25.25 -11.17
C ASN A 512 -1.37 -24.66 -12.25
N GLY A 513 -1.26 -25.35 -13.38
CA GLY A 513 -0.33 -25.08 -14.48
C GLY A 513 0.39 -26.36 -14.93
N ASN A 514 1.12 -26.28 -16.04
CA ASN A 514 1.93 -27.41 -16.50
C ASN A 514 3.16 -27.56 -15.61
N SER A 515 3.15 -28.53 -14.69
CA SER A 515 4.18 -28.75 -13.68
C SER A 515 5.60 -28.96 -14.24
N TYR A 516 5.73 -29.40 -15.50
CA TYR A 516 7.03 -29.50 -16.17
C TYR A 516 7.70 -28.14 -16.38
N TYR A 517 6.92 -27.05 -16.35
CA TYR A 517 7.38 -25.67 -16.50
C TYR A 517 7.11 -24.82 -15.26
N LEU A 518 7.17 -25.42 -14.07
CA LEU A 518 6.99 -24.68 -12.82
C LEU A 518 7.98 -23.49 -12.73
N PRO A 519 7.50 -22.23 -12.56
CA PRO A 519 8.34 -21.03 -12.57
C PRO A 519 9.40 -20.96 -11.47
#